data_AF-A0AA89ADX6-F1
#
_entry.id   AF-A0AA89ADX6-F1
#
_cell.length_a   1.000
_cell.length_b   1.000
_cell.length_c   1.000
_cell.angle_alpha   90.00
_cell.angle_beta   90.00
_cell.angle_gamma   90.00
#
_symmetry.space_group_name_H-M   'P 1'
#
loop_
_entity.id
_entity.type
_entity.pdbx_description
1 polymer ?
#
loop_
_entity_poly.entity_id
_entity_poly.type
_entity_poly.pdbx_seq_one_letter_code
_entity_poly.pdbx_strand_id
1 'polypeptide(L)'
;MHNLVGSLPHHILRDLAKKYGPLMYLQLGEVPTVVVSSPEIAKEMMKTHELIFAQRPYFLAARILSYDSTNIVFAPYGEYWRQLRKICIMELLSARRVKTFRTIREDEVSNVIQEILAKERTTINLSKKIFSLTYGITARAAF
;
A
#
# COMPACT_ATOMS: atom_id res chain seq x y z
N MET A 1 8.59 -6.98 21.40
CA MET A 1 7.46 -7.64 20.69
C MET A 1 6.26 -7.93 21.58
N HIS A 2 6.41 -8.25 22.89
CA HIS A 2 5.27 -8.60 23.75
C HIS A 2 4.13 -7.56 23.78
N ASN A 3 4.44 -6.26 23.64
CA ASN A 3 3.43 -5.19 23.58
C ASN A 3 2.63 -5.13 22.26
N LEU A 4 3.05 -5.83 21.20
CA LEU A 4 2.39 -5.85 19.87
C LEU A 4 1.63 -7.14 19.56
N VAL A 5 1.60 -8.07 20.51
CA VAL A 5 0.93 -9.38 20.36
C VAL A 5 -0.51 -9.28 20.84
N GLY A 6 -1.46 -9.78 20.05
CA GLY A 6 -2.87 -9.93 20.47
C GLY A 6 -3.84 -8.82 20.03
N SER A 7 -3.36 -7.73 19.42
CA SER A 7 -4.23 -6.75 18.77
C SER A 7 -3.59 -6.15 17.52
N LEU A 8 -4.34 -5.34 16.76
CA LEU A 8 -3.85 -4.74 15.52
C LEU A 8 -2.66 -3.81 15.82
N PRO A 9 -1.46 -4.05 15.25
CA PRO A 9 -0.26 -3.30 15.64
C PRO A 9 -0.40 -1.78 15.51
N HIS A 10 -1.09 -1.29 14.47
CA HIS A 10 -1.30 0.13 14.24
C HIS A 10 -2.19 0.80 15.31
N HIS A 11 -3.08 0.06 15.98
CA HIS A 11 -3.85 0.57 17.12
C HIS A 11 -2.96 0.78 18.35
N ILE A 12 -2.12 -0.21 18.65
CA ILE A 12 -1.19 -0.11 19.77
C ILE A 12 -0.20 1.03 19.53
N LEU A 13 0.36 1.15 18.33
CA LEU A 13 1.28 2.24 18.00
C LEU A 13 0.61 3.62 18.17
N ARG A 14 -0.64 3.78 17.75
CA ARG A 14 -1.42 4.99 18.01
C ARG A 14 -1.57 5.27 19.50
N ASP A 15 -1.92 4.27 20.29
CA ASP A 15 -2.18 4.47 21.72
C ASP A 15 -0.89 4.68 22.53
N LEU A 16 0.24 4.09 22.08
CA LEU A 16 1.58 4.41 22.57
C LEU A 16 1.96 5.86 22.22
N ALA A 17 1.68 6.33 21.00
CA ALA A 17 1.98 7.69 20.60
C ALA A 17 1.22 8.73 21.47
N LYS A 18 0.00 8.41 21.92
CA LYS A 18 -0.73 9.27 22.88
C LYS A 18 -0.04 9.38 24.24
N LYS A 19 0.71 8.35 24.64
CA LYS A 19 1.40 8.28 25.94
C LYS A 19 2.82 8.84 25.89
N TYR A 20 3.57 8.53 24.85
CA TYR A 20 5.00 8.81 24.74
C TYR A 20 5.33 9.94 23.76
N GLY A 21 4.34 10.42 23.02
CA GLY A 21 4.49 11.47 22.02
C GLY A 21 4.48 10.95 20.58
N PRO A 22 4.32 11.85 19.59
CA PRO A 22 4.11 11.51 18.18
C PRO A 22 5.38 11.04 17.45
N LEU A 23 6.55 11.12 18.09
CA LEU A 23 7.81 10.60 17.59
C LEU A 23 8.42 9.74 18.70
N MET A 24 8.45 8.43 18.48
CA MET A 24 8.89 7.48 19.50
C MET A 24 9.85 6.45 18.94
N TYR A 25 10.82 6.06 19.76
CA TYR A 25 11.75 4.97 19.45
C TYR A 25 11.27 3.68 20.11
N LEU A 26 11.17 2.61 19.34
CA LEU A 26 10.72 1.29 19.76
C LEU A 26 11.69 0.22 19.27
N GLN A 27 11.91 -0.79 20.09
CA GLN A 27 12.66 -1.98 19.72
C GLN A 27 11.69 -3.09 19.26
N LEU A 28 11.58 -3.28 17.93
CA LEU A 28 10.68 -4.27 17.33
C LEU A 28 11.41 -5.60 17.10
N GLY A 29 11.48 -6.39 18.17
CA GLY A 29 12.34 -7.58 18.17
C GLY A 29 13.80 -7.14 18.21
N GLU A 30 14.59 -7.52 17.22
CA GLU A 30 15.98 -7.08 17.08
C GLU A 30 16.12 -5.81 16.23
N VAL A 31 15.02 -5.29 15.68
CA VAL A 31 15.03 -4.15 14.77
C VAL A 31 14.74 -2.83 15.50
N PRO A 32 15.71 -1.92 15.61
CA PRO A 32 15.47 -0.57 16.14
C PRO A 32 14.57 0.21 15.18
N THR A 33 13.48 0.78 15.69
CA THR A 33 12.45 1.40 14.86
C THR A 33 12.01 2.75 15.44
N VAL A 34 11.99 3.77 14.59
CA VAL A 34 11.36 5.05 14.90
C VAL A 34 9.94 5.04 14.33
N VAL A 35 8.96 5.34 15.17
CA VAL A 35 7.55 5.44 14.79
C VAL A 35 7.12 6.90 14.80
N VAL A 36 6.49 7.31 13.71
CA VAL A 36 5.99 8.67 13.47
C VAL A 36 4.47 8.63 13.45
N SER A 37 3.83 9.48 14.23
CA SER A 37 2.38 9.52 14.42
C SER A 37 1.81 10.94 14.41
N SER A 38 2.50 11.88 13.76
CA SER A 38 2.04 13.25 13.49
C SER A 38 2.14 13.55 11.99
N PRO A 39 1.13 14.22 11.39
CA PRO A 39 1.19 14.63 10.00
C PRO A 39 2.31 15.65 9.72
N GLU A 40 2.62 16.53 10.68
CA GLU A 40 3.70 17.52 10.57
C GLU A 40 5.07 16.82 10.45
N ILE A 41 5.35 15.85 11.32
CA ILE A 41 6.61 15.09 11.30
C ILE A 41 6.69 14.18 10.08
N ALA A 42 5.56 13.53 9.71
CA ALA A 42 5.50 12.70 8.51
C ALA A 42 5.77 13.53 7.25
N LYS A 43 5.26 14.77 7.16
CA LYS A 43 5.56 15.69 6.06
C LYS A 43 7.05 16.01 6.00
N GLU A 44 7.67 16.27 7.14
CA GLU A 44 9.10 16.59 7.20
C GLU A 44 9.96 15.43 6.68
N MET A 45 9.65 14.20 7.08
CA MET A 45 10.42 13.01 6.65
C MET A 45 10.11 12.58 5.21
N MET A 46 8.83 12.61 4.80
CA MET A 46 8.40 12.07 3.51
C MET A 46 8.42 13.09 2.37
N LYS A 47 8.61 14.38 2.65
CA LYS A 47 8.72 15.43 1.64
C LYS A 47 10.00 16.25 1.79
N THR A 48 10.22 16.87 2.95
CA THR A 48 11.38 17.76 3.15
C THR A 48 12.71 16.99 3.10
N HIS A 49 12.73 15.80 3.70
CA HIS A 49 13.90 14.94 3.79
C HIS A 49 13.71 13.59 3.08
N GLU A 50 12.91 13.56 2.01
CA GLU A 50 12.48 12.33 1.37
C GLU A 50 13.64 11.43 0.91
N LEU A 51 14.76 12.01 0.45
CA LEU A 51 15.93 11.26 -0.02
C LEU A 51 16.67 10.53 1.12
N ILE A 52 16.69 11.13 2.32
CA ILE A 52 17.32 10.52 3.51
C ILE A 52 16.52 9.27 3.93
N PHE A 53 15.19 9.35 3.84
CA PHE A 53 14.28 8.27 4.23
C PHE A 53 13.79 7.40 3.05
N ALA A 54 14.38 7.56 1.86
CA ALA A 54 13.93 6.86 0.66
C ALA A 54 14.31 5.37 0.68
N GLN A 55 15.35 4.98 1.44
CA GLN A 55 15.82 3.61 1.48
C GLN A 55 14.81 2.67 2.16
N ARG A 56 14.74 1.44 1.64
CA ARG A 56 13.89 0.39 2.20
C ARG A 56 14.68 -0.43 3.21
N PRO A 57 14.11 -0.72 4.39
CA PRO A 57 14.72 -1.66 5.30
C PRO A 57 14.80 -3.06 4.66
N TYR A 58 15.87 -3.78 4.98
CA TYR A 58 16.08 -5.13 4.47
C TYR A 58 15.11 -6.11 5.12
N PHE A 59 14.38 -6.87 4.30
CA PHE A 59 13.55 -7.98 4.75
C PHE A 59 13.85 -9.23 3.92
N LEU A 60 14.28 -10.31 4.55
CA LEU A 60 14.63 -11.57 3.86
C LEU A 60 13.46 -12.10 3.01
N ALA A 61 12.24 -12.06 3.54
CA ALA A 61 11.05 -12.47 2.81
C ALA A 61 10.82 -11.61 1.56
N ALA A 62 11.02 -10.29 1.65
CA ALA A 62 10.92 -9.40 0.49
C ALA A 62 11.99 -9.75 -0.55
N ARG A 63 13.23 -10.00 -0.14
CA ARG A 63 14.31 -10.42 -1.03
C ARG A 63 13.96 -11.68 -1.82
N ILE A 64 13.45 -12.71 -1.13
CA ILE A 64 13.10 -13.99 -1.77
C ILE A 64 11.89 -13.83 -2.69
N LEU A 65 10.80 -13.23 -2.20
CA LEU A 65 9.54 -13.13 -2.94
C LEU A 65 9.55 -12.09 -4.06
N SER A 66 10.50 -11.15 -4.02
CA SER A 66 10.59 -10.03 -4.96
C SER A 66 11.81 -10.13 -5.88
N TYR A 67 12.32 -11.34 -6.11
CA TYR A 67 13.48 -11.60 -6.98
C TYR A 67 14.66 -10.70 -6.65
N ASP A 68 15.21 -10.86 -5.46
CA ASP A 68 16.28 -10.04 -4.88
C ASP A 68 15.89 -8.56 -4.69
N SER A 69 14.63 -8.32 -4.30
CA SER A 69 14.08 -6.97 -4.12
C SER A 69 14.14 -6.12 -5.38
N THR A 70 14.02 -6.68 -6.58
CA THR A 70 14.09 -5.91 -7.83
C THR A 70 12.75 -5.30 -8.26
N ASN A 71 11.69 -5.44 -7.47
CA ASN A 71 10.39 -4.81 -7.79
C ASN A 71 10.28 -3.35 -7.34
N ILE A 72 9.22 -2.66 -7.78
CA ILE A 72 8.98 -1.23 -7.46
C ILE A 72 8.74 -0.95 -5.97
N VAL A 73 8.35 -1.95 -5.19
CA VAL A 73 7.98 -1.79 -3.77
C VAL A 73 9.21 -1.87 -2.87
N PHE A 74 10.08 -2.85 -3.10
CA PHE A 74 11.20 -3.20 -2.22
C PHE A 74 12.58 -2.86 -2.77
N ALA A 75 12.72 -2.47 -4.04
CA ALA A 75 14.03 -2.09 -4.56
C ALA A 75 14.65 -0.92 -3.77
N PRO A 76 15.95 -1.01 -3.40
CA PRO A 76 16.66 0.10 -2.80
C PRO A 76 16.55 1.35 -3.65
N TYR A 77 16.49 2.51 -3.01
CA TYR A 77 16.46 3.76 -3.75
C TYR A 77 17.79 3.94 -4.49
N GLY A 78 17.68 4.19 -5.80
CA GLY A 78 18.81 4.29 -6.71
C GLY A 78 18.34 4.50 -8.14
N GLU A 79 19.27 4.51 -9.10
CA GLU A 79 18.95 4.72 -10.51
C GLU A 79 17.93 3.71 -11.04
N TYR A 80 18.15 2.42 -10.74
CA TYR A 80 17.24 1.34 -11.11
C TYR A 80 15.80 1.60 -10.67
N TRP A 81 15.58 1.87 -9.39
CA TRP A 81 14.24 2.15 -8.85
C TRP A 81 13.63 3.41 -9.48
N ARG A 82 14.43 4.46 -9.71
CA ARG A 82 13.96 5.70 -10.36
C ARG A 82 13.49 5.45 -11.79
N GLN A 83 14.22 4.63 -12.55
CA GLN A 83 13.81 4.24 -13.91
C GLN A 83 12.53 3.39 -13.89
N LEU A 84 12.45 2.38 -13.01
CA LEU A 84 11.26 1.55 -12.86
C LEU A 84 10.03 2.38 -12.47
N ARG A 85 10.17 3.28 -11.49
CA ARG A 85 9.10 4.20 -11.09
C ARG A 85 8.66 5.09 -12.25
N LYS A 86 9.60 5.62 -13.03
CA LYS A 86 9.29 6.44 -14.21
C LYS A 86 8.44 5.65 -15.21
N ILE A 87 8.80 4.41 -15.51
CA ILE A 87 8.04 3.53 -16.40
C ILE A 87 6.62 3.30 -15.86
N CYS A 88 6.47 2.91 -14.59
CA CYS A 88 5.14 2.70 -14.01
C CYS A 88 4.27 3.97 -14.04
N ILE A 89 4.85 5.14 -13.76
CA ILE A 89 4.12 6.42 -13.83
C ILE A 89 3.68 6.73 -15.26
N MET A 90 4.57 6.60 -16.25
CA MET A 90 4.24 6.97 -17.63
C MET A 90 3.25 5.98 -18.27
N GLU A 91 3.51 4.69 -18.10
CA GLU A 91 2.84 3.63 -18.85
C GLU A 91 1.59 3.07 -18.16
N LEU A 92 1.47 3.22 -16.84
CA LEU A 92 0.34 2.65 -16.09
C LEU A 92 -0.48 3.72 -15.37
N LEU A 93 0.19 4.65 -14.69
CA LEU A 93 -0.44 5.56 -13.74
C LEU A 93 -0.60 7.01 -14.24
N SER A 94 -0.24 7.28 -15.50
CA SER A 94 -0.41 8.62 -16.07
C SER A 94 -1.88 8.94 -16.26
N ALA A 95 -2.26 10.21 -16.14
CA ALA A 95 -3.66 10.63 -16.30
C ALA A 95 -4.25 10.17 -17.64
N ARG A 96 -3.43 10.13 -18.70
CA ARG A 96 -3.83 9.62 -20.02
C ARG A 96 -4.12 8.12 -19.98
N ARG A 97 -3.22 7.30 -19.41
CA ARG A 97 -3.40 5.83 -19.31
C ARG A 97 -4.56 5.45 -18.37
N VAL A 98 -4.70 6.14 -17.25
CA VAL A 98 -5.83 5.92 -16.33
C VAL A 98 -7.18 6.21 -17.01
N LYS A 99 -7.25 7.22 -17.89
CA LYS A 99 -8.45 7.52 -18.69
C LYS A 99 -8.73 6.45 -19.73
N THR A 100 -7.72 5.83 -20.36
CA THR A 100 -7.97 4.74 -21.32
C THR A 100 -8.54 3.50 -20.65
N PHE A 101 -8.24 3.26 -19.37
CA PHE A 101 -8.83 2.16 -18.59
C PHE A 101 -10.22 2.48 -18.01
N ARG A 102 -10.86 3.57 -18.42
CA ARG A 102 -12.15 3.99 -17.88
C ARG A 102 -13.24 2.95 -18.12
N THR A 103 -13.35 2.44 -19.35
CA THR A 103 -14.38 1.47 -19.73
C THR A 103 -14.26 0.19 -18.91
N ILE A 104 -13.04 -0.31 -18.67
CA ILE A 104 -12.80 -1.46 -17.78
C ILE A 104 -13.44 -1.24 -16.41
N ARG A 105 -13.23 -0.06 -15.79
CA ARG A 105 -13.82 0.23 -14.47
C ARG A 105 -15.34 0.33 -14.53
N GLU A 106 -15.88 0.98 -15.57
CA GLU A 106 -17.33 1.13 -15.74
C GLU A 106 -17.99 -0.24 -15.96
N ASP A 107 -17.40 -1.11 -16.77
CA ASP A 107 -17.88 -2.47 -17.01
C ASP A 107 -17.88 -3.30 -15.72
N GLU A 108 -16.74 -3.34 -15.01
CA GLU A 108 -16.61 -4.15 -13.79
C GLU A 108 -17.57 -3.68 -12.68
N VAL A 109 -17.73 -2.36 -12.54
CA VAL A 109 -18.70 -1.79 -11.59
C VAL A 109 -20.13 -2.11 -12.01
N SER A 110 -20.46 -1.98 -13.30
CA SER A 110 -21.79 -2.31 -13.83
C SER A 110 -22.13 -3.79 -13.56
N ASN A 111 -21.20 -4.71 -13.82
CA ASN A 111 -21.37 -6.13 -13.54
C ASN A 111 -21.69 -6.38 -12.06
N VAL A 112 -20.94 -5.77 -11.14
CA VAL A 112 -21.20 -5.92 -9.70
C VAL A 112 -22.57 -5.35 -9.32
N ILE A 113 -22.98 -4.22 -9.89
CA ILE A 113 -24.31 -3.63 -9.65
C ILE A 113 -25.40 -4.60 -10.13
N GLN A 114 -25.29 -5.15 -11.34
CA GLN A 114 -26.27 -6.09 -11.87
C GLN A 114 -26.37 -7.36 -11.02
N GLU A 115 -25.25 -7.90 -10.54
CA GLU A 115 -25.23 -9.05 -9.64
C GLU A 115 -25.88 -8.76 -8.28
N ILE A 116 -25.77 -7.52 -7.79
CA ILE A 116 -26.43 -7.07 -6.56
C ILE A 116 -27.93 -6.95 -6.79
N LEU A 117 -28.36 -6.33 -7.89
CA LEU A 117 -29.77 -6.14 -8.24
C LEU A 117 -30.49 -7.47 -8.48
N ALA A 118 -29.81 -8.46 -9.08
CA ALA A 118 -30.36 -9.79 -9.31
C ALA A 118 -30.61 -10.58 -8.01
N LYS A 119 -30.05 -10.13 -6.88
CA LYS A 119 -30.17 -10.78 -5.57
C LYS A 119 -31.21 -10.09 -4.72
N GLU A 120 -32.49 -10.36 -4.97
CA GLU A 120 -33.56 -9.86 -4.12
C GLU A 120 -33.56 -10.53 -2.73
N ARG A 121 -33.65 -9.71 -1.68
CA ARG A 121 -33.85 -10.14 -0.28
C ARG A 121 -32.79 -11.10 0.29
N THR A 122 -31.60 -11.15 -0.30
CA THR A 122 -30.48 -11.95 0.22
C THR A 122 -29.36 -11.08 0.77
N THR A 123 -28.68 -11.56 1.80
CA THR A 123 -27.49 -10.90 2.35
C THR A 123 -26.32 -11.00 1.38
N ILE A 124 -25.66 -9.88 1.10
CA ILE A 124 -24.51 -9.81 0.19
C ILE A 124 -23.23 -9.55 0.97
N ASN A 125 -22.21 -10.37 0.72
CA ASN A 125 -20.87 -10.12 1.24
C ASN A 125 -20.15 -9.11 0.34
N LEU A 126 -20.21 -7.83 0.71
CA LEU A 126 -19.57 -6.74 -0.04
C LEU A 126 -18.05 -6.86 -0.09
N SER A 127 -17.39 -7.38 0.95
CA SER A 127 -15.94 -7.57 0.94
C SER A 127 -15.51 -8.50 -0.20
N LYS A 128 -16.24 -9.60 -0.42
CA LYS A 128 -15.99 -10.51 -1.56
C LYS A 128 -16.25 -9.83 -2.89
N LYS A 129 -17.31 -9.02 -3.00
CA LYS A 129 -17.64 -8.31 -4.24
C LYS A 129 -16.61 -7.23 -4.60
N ILE A 130 -16.18 -6.44 -3.62
CA ILE A 130 -15.13 -5.41 -3.80
C ILE A 130 -13.79 -6.06 -4.15
N PHE A 131 -13.47 -7.20 -3.53
CA PHE A 131 -12.25 -7.94 -3.87
C PHE A 131 -12.28 -8.42 -5.33
N SER A 132 -13.39 -9.04 -5.77
CA SER A 132 -13.57 -9.47 -7.15
C SER A 132 -13.52 -8.30 -8.14
N LEU A 133 -14.18 -7.19 -7.81
CA LEU A 133 -14.16 -5.95 -8.60
C LEU A 133 -12.73 -5.43 -8.80
N THR A 134 -11.98 -5.33 -7.70
CA THR A 134 -10.61 -4.82 -7.74
C THR A 134 -9.71 -5.75 -8.55
N TYR A 135 -9.87 -7.07 -8.37
CA TYR A 135 -9.17 -8.07 -9.15
C TYR A 135 -9.49 -7.96 -10.65
N GLY A 136 -10.77 -7.88 -11.03
CA GLY A 136 -11.21 -7.75 -12.43
C GLY A 136 -10.66 -6.49 -13.09
N ILE A 137 -10.75 -5.34 -12.39
CA ILE A 137 -10.17 -4.08 -12.86
C ILE A 137 -8.66 -4.21 -13.06
N THR A 138 -7.93 -4.73 -12.06
CA THR A 138 -6.48 -4.85 -12.14
C THR A 138 -6.04 -5.83 -13.23
N ALA A 139 -6.67 -7.00 -13.33
CA ALA A 139 -6.33 -8.00 -14.33
C ALA A 139 -6.53 -7.47 -15.76
N ARG A 140 -7.69 -6.89 -16.06
CA ARG A 140 -8.00 -6.32 -17.39
C ARG A 140 -7.21 -5.05 -17.72
N ALA A 141 -6.75 -4.30 -16.72
CA ALA A 141 -5.90 -3.14 -16.95
C ALA A 141 -4.43 -3.54 -17.17
N ALA A 142 -4.01 -4.69 -16.64
CA ALA A 142 -2.63 -5.16 -16.71
C ALA A 142 -2.36 -6.08 -17.93
N PHE A 143 -3.36 -6.82 -18.41
CA PHE A 143 -3.27 -7.82 -19.48
C PHE A 143 -4.40 -7.64 -20.49
#